data_AF-A0A928RZM9-F1
#
_entry.id   AF-A0A928RZM9-F1
#
_cell.length_a   1.000
_cell.length_b   1.000
_cell.length_c   1.000
_cell.angle_alpha   90.00
_cell.angle_beta   90.00
_cell.angle_gamma   90.00
#
_symmetry.space_group_name_H-M   'P 1'
#
loop_
_entity.id
_entity.type
_entity.pdbx_description
1 polymer ?
#
loop_
_entity_poly.entity_id
_entity_poly.type
_entity_poly.pdbx_seq_one_letter_code
_entity_poly.pdbx_strand_id
1 'polypeptide(L)'
;MSDVIDERVKRLIGSMEDGAVVLTANLRLSRHLRAAFDREMASKGLFCWTTPEVMPLSSWAASFWEERGPGPVLGSAASLALWEKTVSAGWPGNGDMGPAVVRKSYEAYGLINEYGIRLPEEIYLTEEARALKRWAAAYENELKRLGFLDASVIPSRAAGLIRKGGHALPAEVIMAGFDEMSPAFSGLVLALKSAGTSVSFWPGEDATAPGEVSVRAYESEDEETEQAARWARDVLKPGMRLGFIVPGLERYRDAVLREFSSELSPASVLPWAGEREVFNISLGTPLDRELLVRSALDLLSIGEKEAELDLICRVLRSSYFADGGSSESARLDHALKDDNRCALSIEELKSMAGRYKAASLEKRADAWLKWLRGSRQKDLPSGWARSFTELLRKTGWLSGIKLSSTEFQAHKA
;
A
#
# COMPACT_ATOMS: atom_id res chain seq x y z
N MET A 1 13.95 -28.52 -12.07
CA MET A 1 13.87 -27.12 -11.58
C MET A 1 13.05 -27.00 -10.29
N SER A 2 11.89 -27.65 -10.17
CA SER A 2 11.09 -27.65 -8.92
C SER A 2 11.87 -28.18 -7.70
N ASP A 3 12.60 -29.28 -7.85
CA ASP A 3 13.31 -29.93 -6.73
C ASP A 3 14.47 -29.09 -6.17
N VAL A 4 15.15 -28.32 -7.01
CA VAL A 4 16.29 -27.45 -6.62
C VAL A 4 15.81 -26.22 -5.85
N ILE A 5 14.66 -25.66 -6.23
CA ILE A 5 14.03 -24.55 -5.49
C ILE A 5 13.58 -25.05 -4.11
N ASP A 6 13.05 -26.27 -4.03
CA ASP A 6 12.61 -26.89 -2.77
C ASP A 6 13.80 -27.16 -1.83
N GLU A 7 14.94 -27.60 -2.35
CA GLU A 7 16.15 -27.82 -1.56
C GLU A 7 16.76 -26.53 -1.00
N ARG A 8 16.81 -25.46 -1.81
CA ARG A 8 17.29 -24.13 -1.38
C ARG A 8 16.41 -23.51 -0.29
N VAL A 9 15.10 -23.72 -0.37
CA VAL A 9 14.16 -23.27 0.66
C VAL A 9 14.33 -24.09 1.93
N LYS A 10 14.51 -25.41 1.82
CA LYS A 10 14.78 -26.28 2.99
C LYS A 10 16.06 -25.89 3.72
N ARG A 11 17.14 -25.57 3.00
CA ARG A 11 18.39 -25.08 3.62
C ARG A 11 18.17 -23.78 4.39
N LEU A 12 17.44 -22.83 3.81
CA LEU A 12 17.09 -21.57 4.47
C LEU A 12 16.25 -21.81 5.72
N ILE A 13 15.27 -22.70 5.66
CA ILE A 13 14.44 -23.10 6.81
C ILE A 13 15.30 -23.71 7.92
N GLY A 14 16.27 -24.58 7.57
CA GLY A 14 17.23 -25.12 8.54
C GLY A 14 18.00 -24.03 9.30
N SER A 15 18.54 -23.03 8.59
CA SER A 15 19.19 -21.89 9.23
C SER A 15 18.24 -21.08 10.13
N MET A 16 16.96 -20.97 9.76
CA MET A 16 15.95 -20.31 10.59
C MET A 16 15.66 -21.10 11.88
N GLU A 17 15.68 -22.44 11.83
CA GLU A 17 15.55 -23.30 13.02
C GLU A 17 16.75 -23.12 13.98
N ASP A 18 17.95 -22.94 13.43
CA ASP A 18 19.18 -22.67 14.19
C ASP A 18 19.24 -21.25 14.77
N GLY A 19 18.22 -20.42 14.51
CA GLY A 19 18.08 -19.07 15.06
C GLY A 19 18.70 -17.96 14.20
N ALA A 20 18.99 -18.21 12.92
CA ALA A 20 19.46 -17.16 12.01
C ALA A 20 18.36 -16.11 11.75
N VAL A 21 18.77 -14.84 11.67
CA VAL A 21 17.87 -13.75 11.33
C VAL A 21 17.79 -13.61 9.82
N VAL A 22 16.61 -13.76 9.23
CA VAL A 22 16.40 -13.62 7.78
C VAL A 22 15.86 -12.24 7.47
N LEU A 23 16.70 -11.42 6.84
CA LEU A 23 16.36 -10.08 6.40
C LEU A 23 15.98 -10.11 4.92
N THR A 24 14.74 -9.75 4.61
CA THR A 24 14.20 -9.81 3.25
C THR A 24 14.18 -8.44 2.58
N ALA A 25 14.14 -8.43 1.24
CA ALA A 25 13.97 -7.17 0.50
C ALA A 25 12.60 -6.52 0.67
N ASN A 26 11.55 -7.31 0.94
CA ASN A 26 10.20 -6.81 1.15
C ASN A 26 9.37 -7.70 2.07
N LEU A 27 8.23 -7.15 2.52
CA LEU A 27 7.31 -7.81 3.45
C LEU A 27 6.62 -9.04 2.86
N ARG A 28 6.42 -9.06 1.54
CA ARG A 28 5.80 -10.19 0.84
C ARG A 28 6.69 -11.42 0.94
N LEU A 29 7.99 -11.26 0.69
CA LEU A 29 8.96 -12.34 0.87
C LEU A 29 9.05 -12.77 2.33
N SER A 30 9.01 -11.84 3.30
CA SER A 30 9.00 -12.20 4.73
C SER A 30 7.81 -13.12 5.07
N ARG A 31 6.61 -12.75 4.63
CA ARG A 31 5.39 -13.54 4.85
C ARG A 31 5.46 -14.91 4.17
N HIS A 32 5.98 -14.96 2.95
CA HIS A 32 6.14 -16.21 2.21
C HIS A 32 7.10 -17.17 2.92
N LEU A 33 8.26 -16.68 3.35
CA LEU A 33 9.27 -17.49 4.04
C LEU A 33 8.77 -17.96 5.41
N ARG A 34 8.08 -17.09 6.17
CA ARG A 34 7.44 -17.50 7.43
C ARG A 34 6.40 -18.60 7.20
N ALA A 35 5.53 -18.46 6.20
CA ALA A 35 4.55 -19.51 5.88
C ALA A 35 5.20 -20.81 5.36
N ALA A 36 6.35 -20.72 4.69
CA ALA A 36 7.12 -21.91 4.30
C ALA A 36 7.69 -22.63 5.53
N PHE A 37 8.28 -21.87 6.46
CA PHE A 37 8.77 -22.39 7.74
C PHE A 37 7.65 -23.05 8.55
N ASP A 38 6.50 -22.38 8.70
CA ASP A 38 5.36 -22.91 9.48
C ASP A 38 4.82 -24.22 8.89
N ARG A 39 4.77 -24.34 7.56
CA ARG A 39 4.36 -25.59 6.89
C ARG A 39 5.36 -26.72 7.13
N GLU A 40 6.65 -26.41 7.16
CA GLU A 40 7.69 -27.41 7.42
C GLU A 40 7.70 -27.86 8.89
N MET A 41 7.48 -26.95 9.83
CA MET A 41 7.33 -27.33 11.24
C MET A 41 6.10 -28.23 11.45
N ALA A 42 4.99 -27.90 10.79
CA ALA A 42 3.78 -28.73 10.83
C ALA A 42 3.99 -30.10 10.15
N SER A 43 4.73 -30.17 9.04
CA SER A 43 5.03 -31.45 8.36
C SER A 43 5.91 -32.36 9.21
N LYS A 44 6.78 -31.79 10.07
CA LYS A 44 7.55 -32.50 11.11
C LYS A 44 6.68 -32.98 12.30
N GLY A 45 5.38 -32.68 12.30
CA GLY A 45 4.44 -33.10 13.35
C GLY A 45 4.49 -32.25 14.62
N LEU A 46 5.13 -31.08 14.57
CA LEU A 46 5.13 -30.14 15.69
C LEU A 46 3.79 -29.40 15.77
N PHE A 47 3.34 -29.10 16.98
CA PHE A 47 2.11 -28.32 17.23
C PHE A 47 2.41 -26.89 17.71
N CYS A 48 3.65 -26.63 18.13
CA CYS A 48 4.12 -25.33 18.59
C CYS A 48 5.64 -25.26 18.33
N TRP A 49 6.11 -24.12 17.86
CA TRP A 49 7.52 -23.86 17.57
C TRP A 49 7.85 -22.38 17.83
N THR A 50 9.14 -22.10 18.01
CA THR A 50 9.63 -20.73 18.13
C THR A 50 9.37 -19.97 16.84
N THR A 51 8.84 -18.76 16.95
CA THR A 51 8.60 -17.91 15.78
C THR A 51 9.94 -17.47 15.19
N PRO A 52 10.22 -17.72 13.90
CA PRO A 52 11.50 -17.36 13.30
C PRO A 52 11.59 -15.84 13.10
N GLU A 53 12.81 -15.29 13.24
CA GLU A 53 13.09 -13.89 12.97
C GLU A 53 13.21 -13.63 11.46
N VAL A 54 12.08 -13.28 10.84
CA VAL A 54 11.99 -12.97 9.41
C VAL A 54 11.31 -11.62 9.22
N MET A 55 12.01 -10.66 8.65
CA MET A 55 11.46 -9.32 8.44
C MET A 55 12.21 -8.56 7.34
N PRO A 56 11.64 -7.47 6.80
CA PRO A 56 12.37 -6.62 5.87
C PRO A 56 13.61 -5.99 6.51
N LEU A 57 14.69 -5.83 5.74
CA LEU A 57 15.92 -5.15 6.21
C LEU A 57 15.65 -3.73 6.72
N SER A 58 14.74 -3.01 6.07
CA SER A 58 14.31 -1.67 6.50
C SER A 58 13.59 -1.70 7.87
N SER A 59 12.74 -2.70 8.10
CA SER A 59 12.07 -2.90 9.39
C SER A 59 13.05 -3.24 10.49
N TRP A 60 14.02 -4.13 10.21
CA TRP A 60 15.07 -4.47 11.17
C TRP A 60 15.91 -3.24 11.55
N ALA A 61 16.32 -2.42 10.57
CA ALA A 61 17.06 -1.19 10.83
C ALA A 61 16.25 -0.18 11.67
N ALA A 62 14.94 -0.06 11.41
CA ALA A 62 14.04 0.78 12.18
C ALA A 62 13.89 0.29 13.63
N SER A 63 13.62 -1.01 13.84
CA SER A 63 13.52 -1.60 15.18
C SER A 63 14.84 -1.52 15.96
N PHE A 64 15.98 -1.77 15.30
CA PHE A 64 17.29 -1.61 15.91
C PHE A 64 17.51 -0.16 16.39
N TRP A 65 17.11 0.83 15.59
CA TRP A 65 17.20 2.24 15.95
C TRP A 65 16.21 2.64 17.04
N GLU A 66 14.99 2.13 17.02
CA GLU A 66 13.99 2.41 18.06
C GLU A 66 14.47 1.93 19.43
N GLU A 67 15.13 0.77 19.50
CA GLU A 67 15.63 0.19 20.74
C GLU A 67 16.92 0.85 21.27
N ARG A 68 17.80 1.32 20.38
CA ARG A 68 19.19 1.71 20.72
C ARG A 68 19.56 3.14 20.32
N GLY A 69 18.75 3.77 19.49
CA GLY A 69 18.99 5.09 18.93
C GLY A 69 18.70 6.23 19.92
N PRO A 70 19.46 7.32 19.88
CA PRO A 70 19.30 8.45 20.82
C PRO A 70 18.13 9.39 20.49
N GLY A 71 17.33 9.13 19.45
CA GLY A 71 16.29 10.07 19.01
C GLY A 71 15.16 9.42 18.22
N PRO A 72 13.92 9.93 18.35
CA PRO A 72 12.74 9.35 17.71
C PRO A 72 12.75 9.58 16.20
N VAL A 73 12.15 8.63 15.47
CA VAL A 73 11.92 8.73 14.03
C VAL A 73 10.51 9.26 13.81
N LEU A 74 10.37 10.22 12.91
CA LEU A 74 9.05 10.72 12.52
C LEU A 74 8.34 9.67 11.65
N GLY A 75 7.09 9.35 12.00
CA GLY A 75 6.28 8.39 11.24
C GLY A 75 5.98 8.88 9.83
N SER A 76 5.86 7.96 8.87
CA SER A 76 5.73 8.27 7.43
C SER A 76 4.65 9.29 7.09
N ALA A 77 3.45 9.17 7.67
CA ALA A 77 2.35 10.09 7.45
C ALA A 77 2.66 11.51 7.98
N ALA A 78 3.29 11.60 9.15
CA ALA A 78 3.70 12.86 9.74
C ALA A 78 4.85 13.50 8.96
N SER A 79 5.81 12.71 8.47
CA SER A 79 6.88 13.19 7.59
C SER A 79 6.35 13.77 6.30
N LEU A 80 5.41 13.09 5.63
CA LEU A 80 4.81 13.60 4.40
C LEU A 80 3.99 14.87 4.64
N ALA A 81 3.21 14.94 5.73
CA ALA A 81 2.45 16.14 6.08
C ALA A 81 3.38 17.33 6.41
N LEU A 82 4.49 17.06 7.10
CA LEU A 82 5.50 18.08 7.39
C LEU A 82 6.21 18.54 6.11
N TRP A 83 6.53 17.60 5.22
CA TRP A 83 7.10 17.91 3.90
C TRP A 83 6.16 18.77 3.07
N GLU A 84 4.88 18.39 2.95
CA GLU A 84 3.85 19.14 2.24
C GLU A 84 3.73 20.57 2.78
N LYS A 85 3.69 20.74 4.10
CA LYS A 85 3.68 22.06 4.73
C LYS A 85 4.91 22.90 4.34
N THR A 86 6.09 22.30 4.31
CA THR A 86 7.34 22.98 3.91
C THR A 86 7.33 23.37 2.43
N VAL A 87 6.86 22.49 1.56
CA VAL A 87 6.75 22.74 0.12
C VAL A 87 5.77 23.88 -0.15
N SER A 88 4.57 23.83 0.46
CA SER A 88 3.54 24.86 0.27
C SER A 88 3.98 26.23 0.78
N ALA A 89 4.72 26.30 1.89
CA ALA A 89 5.25 27.56 2.41
C ALA A 89 6.37 28.15 1.52
N GLY A 90 7.11 27.31 0.80
CA GLY A 90 8.22 27.70 -0.07
C GLY A 90 7.85 27.92 -1.54
N TRP A 91 6.58 27.76 -1.91
CA TRP A 91 6.11 27.88 -3.29
C TRP A 91 5.73 29.32 -3.63
N PRO A 92 6.39 29.97 -4.62
CA PRO A 92 6.12 31.35 -4.99
C PRO A 92 4.95 31.52 -5.99
N GLY A 93 4.38 30.43 -6.50
CA GLY A 93 3.33 30.47 -7.51
C GLY A 93 1.92 30.63 -6.92
N ASN A 94 1.01 31.25 -7.68
CA ASN A 94 -0.40 31.45 -7.31
C ASN A 94 -1.27 30.18 -7.48
N GLY A 95 -0.69 29.04 -7.87
CA GLY A 95 -1.39 27.77 -8.07
C GLY A 95 -0.92 26.71 -7.08
N ASP A 96 -1.85 25.87 -6.60
CA ASP A 96 -1.53 24.74 -5.74
C ASP A 96 -0.62 23.74 -6.45
N MET A 97 0.43 23.30 -5.76
CA MET A 97 1.25 22.19 -6.23
C MET A 97 0.44 20.89 -6.10
N GLY A 98 0.26 20.18 -7.21
CA GLY A 98 -0.46 18.92 -7.20
C GLY A 98 0.14 17.91 -6.20
N PRO A 99 -0.67 17.15 -5.44
CA PRO A 99 -0.19 16.20 -4.42
C PRO A 99 0.82 15.16 -4.96
N ALA A 100 0.76 14.83 -6.24
CA ALA A 100 1.70 13.93 -6.89
C ALA A 100 3.13 14.48 -6.91
N VAL A 101 3.31 15.79 -7.12
CA VAL A 101 4.63 16.44 -7.15
C VAL A 101 5.22 16.46 -5.74
N VAL A 102 4.41 16.80 -4.74
CA VAL A 102 4.82 16.76 -3.33
C VAL A 102 5.34 15.38 -2.94
N ARG A 103 4.57 14.31 -3.24
CA ARG A 103 4.99 12.92 -2.96
C ARG A 103 6.27 12.54 -3.69
N LYS A 104 6.37 12.79 -5.00
CA LYS A 104 7.58 12.48 -5.79
C LYS A 104 8.80 13.25 -5.30
N SER A 105 8.63 14.50 -4.88
CA SER A 105 9.74 15.29 -4.33
C SER A 105 10.22 14.74 -2.98
N TYR A 106 9.30 14.25 -2.13
CA TYR A 106 9.66 13.58 -0.88
C TYR A 106 10.37 12.24 -1.13
N GLU A 107 9.91 11.45 -2.10
CA GLU A 107 10.60 10.23 -2.54
C GLU A 107 12.03 10.53 -3.04
N ALA A 108 12.19 11.58 -3.84
CA ALA A 108 13.50 12.03 -4.30
C ALA A 108 14.43 12.43 -3.14
N TYR A 109 13.91 13.13 -2.12
CA TYR A 109 14.65 13.43 -0.90
C TYR A 109 15.10 12.15 -0.17
N GLY A 110 14.22 11.15 -0.06
CA GLY A 110 14.56 9.85 0.51
C GLY A 110 15.70 9.16 -0.24
N LEU A 111 15.65 9.14 -1.58
CA LEU A 111 16.69 8.56 -2.44
C LEU A 111 18.03 9.30 -2.31
N ILE A 112 18.02 10.62 -2.21
CA ILE A 112 19.24 11.42 -1.98
C ILE A 112 19.94 10.98 -0.70
N ASN A 113 19.19 10.78 0.38
CA ASN A 113 19.73 10.32 1.66
C ASN A 113 20.20 8.87 1.60
N GLU A 114 19.40 7.99 1.00
CA GLU A 114 19.67 6.56 0.92
C GLU A 114 20.90 6.24 0.04
N TYR A 115 21.10 6.99 -1.04
CA TYR A 115 22.27 6.87 -1.92
C TYR A 115 23.44 7.78 -1.52
N GLY A 116 23.27 8.63 -0.50
CA GLY A 116 24.30 9.57 -0.06
C GLY A 116 24.68 10.58 -1.15
N ILE A 117 23.71 10.96 -2.00
CA ILE A 117 23.95 11.84 -3.15
C ILE A 117 24.29 13.24 -2.64
N ARG A 118 25.45 13.74 -3.04
CA ARG A 118 25.79 15.16 -2.84
C ARG A 118 25.25 15.96 -4.01
N LEU A 119 24.24 16.79 -3.74
CA LEU A 119 23.72 17.70 -4.76
C LEU A 119 24.83 18.66 -5.23
N PRO A 120 24.98 18.87 -6.55
CA PRO A 120 25.99 19.76 -7.10
C PRO A 120 25.72 21.23 -6.74
N GLU A 121 26.66 22.10 -7.11
CA GLU A 121 26.50 23.55 -6.99
C GLU A 121 25.25 24.05 -7.74
N GLU A 122 24.65 25.14 -7.26
CA GLU A 122 23.35 25.62 -7.74
C GLU A 122 23.32 25.96 -9.23
N ILE A 123 24.48 26.34 -9.78
CA ILE A 123 24.66 26.68 -11.20
C ILE A 123 24.38 25.50 -12.14
N TYR A 124 24.50 24.26 -11.66
CA TYR A 124 24.26 23.05 -12.44
C TYR A 124 22.85 22.47 -12.23
N LEU A 125 22.02 23.12 -11.40
CA LEU A 125 20.70 22.63 -11.05
C LEU A 125 19.61 23.28 -11.92
N THR A 126 18.65 22.45 -12.35
CA THR A 126 17.38 22.95 -12.90
C THR A 126 16.60 23.70 -11.82
N GLU A 127 15.54 24.41 -12.22
CA GLU A 127 14.70 25.15 -11.27
C GLU A 127 14.03 24.21 -10.26
N GLU A 128 13.57 23.05 -10.71
CA GLU A 128 12.96 22.01 -9.87
C GLU A 128 13.98 21.43 -8.89
N ALA A 129 15.21 21.17 -9.33
CA ALA A 129 16.26 20.66 -8.46
C ALA A 129 16.71 21.71 -7.41
N ARG A 130 16.72 23.00 -7.77
CA ARG A 130 16.90 24.10 -6.81
C ARG A 130 15.75 24.19 -5.81
N ALA A 131 14.52 23.99 -6.27
CA ALA A 131 13.35 23.96 -5.39
C ALA A 131 13.43 22.78 -4.40
N LEU A 132 13.71 21.58 -4.88
CA LEU A 132 13.91 20.39 -4.05
C LEU A 132 15.01 20.61 -3.00
N LYS A 133 16.15 21.19 -3.38
CA LYS A 133 17.25 21.52 -2.46
C LYS A 133 16.80 22.47 -1.35
N ARG A 134 16.02 23.51 -1.69
CA ARG A 134 15.47 24.45 -0.69
C ARG A 134 14.47 23.77 0.24
N TRP A 135 13.56 22.95 -0.30
CA TRP A 135 12.57 22.22 0.50
C TRP A 135 13.24 21.21 1.44
N ALA A 136 14.24 20.46 0.96
CA ALA A 136 15.03 19.55 1.77
C ALA A 136 15.69 20.27 2.96
N ALA A 137 16.36 21.40 2.71
CA ALA A 137 16.99 22.18 3.77
C ALA A 137 15.97 22.72 4.80
N ALA A 138 14.82 23.21 4.34
CA ALA A 138 13.76 23.69 5.22
C ALA A 138 13.12 22.56 6.05
N TYR A 139 12.91 21.38 5.44
CA TYR A 139 12.40 20.19 6.11
C TYR A 139 13.38 19.67 7.17
N GLU A 140 14.67 19.57 6.85
CA GLU A 140 15.71 19.18 7.81
C GLU A 140 15.81 20.13 9.00
N ASN A 141 15.67 21.44 8.77
CA ASN A 141 15.68 22.43 9.85
C ASN A 141 14.46 22.27 10.77
N GLU A 142 13.29 21.98 10.20
CA GLU A 142 12.09 21.74 10.98
C GLU A 142 12.15 20.42 11.76
N LEU A 143 12.71 19.36 11.17
CA LEU A 143 13.01 18.10 11.88
C LEU A 143 13.96 18.33 13.06
N LYS A 144 15.05 19.08 12.86
CA LYS A 144 15.99 19.46 13.93
C LYS A 144 15.29 20.25 15.04
N ARG A 145 14.44 21.21 14.68
CA ARG A 145 13.69 22.03 15.63
C ARG A 145 12.72 21.19 16.48
N LEU A 146 12.08 20.19 15.87
CA LEU A 146 11.15 19.28 16.54
C LEU A 146 11.84 18.12 17.27
N GLY A 147 13.13 17.89 17.03
CA GLY A 147 13.91 16.82 17.65
C GLY A 147 13.66 15.43 17.06
N PHE A 148 13.21 15.35 15.80
CA PHE A 148 12.94 14.08 15.11
C PHE A 148 13.96 13.81 14.00
N LEU A 149 14.06 12.53 13.64
CA LEU A 149 14.79 12.07 12.47
C LEU A 149 13.84 11.61 11.38
N ASP A 150 14.29 11.73 10.13
CA ASP A 150 13.60 11.14 8.99
C ASP A 150 13.91 9.64 8.88
N ALA A 151 12.95 8.84 8.39
CA ALA A 151 13.16 7.41 8.19
C ALA A 151 14.28 7.09 7.17
N SER A 152 14.51 7.96 6.17
CA SER A 152 15.51 7.75 5.12
C SER A 152 16.95 7.74 5.63
N VAL A 153 17.25 8.36 6.77
CA VAL A 153 18.61 8.39 7.34
C VAL A 153 18.89 7.20 8.27
N ILE A 154 17.88 6.41 8.61
CA ILE A 154 17.97 5.35 9.63
C ILE A 154 18.97 4.25 9.27
N PRO A 155 19.04 3.72 8.04
CA PRO A 155 20.02 2.67 7.72
C PRO A 155 21.46 3.14 7.95
N SER A 156 21.81 4.35 7.48
CA SER A 156 23.13 4.96 7.68
C SER A 156 23.44 5.25 9.16
N ARG A 157 22.43 5.68 9.93
CA ARG A 157 22.57 5.98 11.36
C ARG A 157 22.71 4.70 12.20
N ALA A 158 21.94 3.65 11.89
CA ALA A 158 22.07 2.34 12.49
C ALA A 158 23.46 1.73 12.23
N ALA A 159 23.96 1.82 10.99
CA ALA A 159 25.32 1.41 10.65
C ALA A 159 26.39 2.17 11.47
N GLY A 160 26.14 3.45 11.75
CA GLY A 160 26.99 4.27 12.63
C GLY A 160 27.00 3.78 14.08
N LEU A 161 25.86 3.38 14.64
CA LEU A 161 25.78 2.82 15.99
C LEU A 161 26.46 1.46 16.09
N ILE A 162 26.24 0.57 15.12
CA ILE A 162 26.87 -0.75 15.08
C ILE A 162 28.39 -0.61 15.08
N ARG A 163 28.95 0.31 14.29
CA ARG A 163 30.41 0.57 14.26
C ARG A 163 30.98 1.10 15.56
N LYS A 164 30.18 1.79 16.39
CA LYS A 164 30.62 2.24 17.72
C LYS A 164 30.73 1.08 18.72
N GLY A 165 30.10 -0.07 18.43
CA GLY A 165 30.08 -1.25 19.30
C GLY A 165 29.17 -1.07 20.53
N GLY A 166 29.18 -2.06 21.41
CA GLY A 166 28.41 -2.04 22.67
C GLY A 166 26.95 -2.49 22.53
N HIS A 167 26.58 -3.09 21.40
CA HIS A 167 25.24 -3.60 21.16
C HIS A 167 25.30 -5.10 20.87
N ALA A 168 24.36 -5.87 21.42
CA ALA A 168 24.18 -7.26 21.04
C ALA A 168 23.65 -7.32 19.61
N LEU A 169 24.31 -8.13 18.77
CA LEU A 169 23.98 -8.33 17.36
C LEU A 169 23.70 -9.81 17.11
N PRO A 170 22.88 -10.14 16.10
CA PRO A 170 22.69 -11.52 15.69
C PRO A 170 24.02 -12.14 15.26
N ALA A 171 24.22 -13.42 15.59
CA ALA A 171 25.39 -14.18 15.18
C ALA A 171 25.38 -14.45 13.67
N GLU A 172 24.20 -14.74 13.12
CA GLU A 172 24.00 -15.03 11.71
C GLU A 172 22.82 -14.24 11.15
N VAL A 173 23.04 -13.64 9.97
CA VAL A 173 22.03 -12.91 9.19
C VAL A 173 22.04 -13.40 7.76
N ILE A 174 20.86 -13.71 7.22
CA ILE A 174 20.69 -14.13 5.83
C ILE A 174 19.90 -13.06 5.08
N MET A 175 20.50 -12.50 4.03
CA MET A 175 19.90 -11.51 3.16
C MET A 175 19.14 -12.22 2.03
N ALA A 176 17.80 -12.14 2.02
CA ALA A 176 16.96 -12.85 1.06
C ALA A 176 16.30 -11.90 0.05
N GLY A 177 16.55 -12.17 -1.24
CA GLY A 177 15.86 -11.50 -2.36
C GLY A 177 16.37 -10.10 -2.68
N PHE A 178 17.67 -9.84 -2.49
CA PHE A 178 18.32 -8.60 -2.90
C PHE A 178 19.14 -8.82 -4.16
N ASP A 179 18.76 -8.17 -5.26
CA ASP A 179 19.56 -8.11 -6.49
C ASP A 179 20.58 -6.97 -6.42
N GLU A 180 20.13 -5.80 -5.97
CA GLU A 180 20.96 -4.62 -5.72
C GLU A 180 20.62 -4.04 -4.34
N MET A 181 21.62 -3.44 -3.69
CA MET A 181 21.45 -2.74 -2.42
C MET A 181 21.91 -1.30 -2.56
N SER A 182 21.14 -0.37 -1.99
CA SER A 182 21.57 1.03 -1.93
C SER A 182 22.83 1.19 -1.07
N PRO A 183 23.60 2.28 -1.24
CA PRO A 183 24.78 2.57 -0.43
C PRO A 183 24.52 2.58 1.09
N ALA A 184 23.37 3.12 1.54
CA ALA A 184 23.02 3.13 2.96
C ALA A 184 22.82 1.72 3.53
N PHE A 185 22.09 0.85 2.83
CA PHE A 185 21.92 -0.55 3.24
C PHE A 185 23.21 -1.35 3.10
N SER A 186 23.99 -1.15 2.04
CA SER A 186 25.31 -1.77 1.88
C SER A 186 26.25 -1.39 3.04
N GLY A 187 26.23 -0.13 3.47
CA GLY A 187 26.97 0.34 4.64
C GLY A 187 26.51 -0.32 5.95
N LEU A 188 25.22 -0.59 6.10
CA LEU A 188 24.66 -1.33 7.23
C LEU A 188 25.12 -2.80 7.25
N VAL A 189 25.08 -3.47 6.09
CA VAL A 189 25.58 -4.85 5.94
C VAL A 189 27.07 -4.93 6.25
N LEU A 190 27.86 -3.97 5.76
CA LEU A 190 29.29 -3.92 6.06
C LEU A 190 29.54 -3.71 7.57
N ALA A 191 28.77 -2.83 8.22
CA ALA A 191 28.87 -2.61 9.66
C ALA A 191 28.57 -3.90 10.47
N LEU A 192 27.56 -4.68 10.06
CA LEU A 192 27.26 -5.98 10.65
C LEU A 192 28.43 -6.97 10.49
N LYS A 193 28.96 -7.11 9.27
CA LYS A 193 30.12 -7.98 9.00
C LYS A 193 31.34 -7.58 9.83
N SER A 194 31.64 -6.29 9.89
CA SER A 194 32.77 -5.78 10.68
C SER A 194 32.60 -5.94 12.20
N ALA A 195 31.36 -6.03 12.69
CA ALA A 195 31.05 -6.29 14.09
C ALA A 195 31.03 -7.78 14.45
N GLY A 196 31.32 -8.68 13.50
CA GLY A 196 31.44 -10.12 13.71
C GLY A 196 30.18 -10.93 13.39
N THR A 197 29.12 -10.31 12.87
CA THR A 197 27.94 -11.04 12.37
C THR A 197 28.27 -11.74 11.05
N SER A 198 28.00 -13.05 10.98
CA SER A 198 28.06 -13.81 9.72
C SER A 198 26.91 -13.36 8.83
N VAL A 199 27.21 -12.79 7.65
CA VAL A 199 26.18 -12.36 6.70
C VAL A 199 26.31 -13.13 5.38
N SER A 200 25.26 -13.85 5.01
CA SER A 200 25.12 -14.58 3.75
C SER A 200 23.96 -14.06 2.90
N PHE A 201 23.89 -14.45 1.63
CA PHE A 201 22.84 -14.04 0.70
C PHE A 201 22.10 -15.28 0.17
N TRP A 202 20.78 -15.16 0.03
CA TRP A 202 19.90 -16.20 -0.50
C TRP A 202 19.12 -15.67 -1.72
N PRO A 203 19.05 -16.44 -2.84
CA PRO A 203 19.48 -17.83 -3.00
C PRO A 203 20.99 -18.05 -3.25
N GLY A 204 21.81 -17.00 -3.14
CA GLY A 204 23.25 -17.03 -3.40
C GLY A 204 23.60 -16.83 -4.88
N GLU A 205 24.89 -16.86 -5.20
CA GLU A 205 25.43 -16.70 -6.57
C GLU A 205 25.39 -18.00 -7.40
N ASP A 206 24.78 -19.08 -6.87
CA ASP A 206 24.65 -20.35 -7.58
C ASP A 206 23.66 -20.17 -8.75
N ALA A 207 24.18 -19.68 -9.87
CA ALA A 207 23.50 -19.60 -11.14
C ALA A 207 23.01 -21.00 -11.51
N THR A 208 21.69 -21.21 -11.43
CA THR A 208 21.09 -22.38 -12.08
C THR A 208 21.46 -22.34 -13.56
N ALA A 209 21.85 -23.49 -14.10
CA ALA A 209 22.10 -23.62 -15.54
C ALA A 209 20.94 -22.98 -16.33
N PRO A 210 21.22 -22.15 -17.33
CA PRO A 210 20.17 -21.46 -18.07
C PRO A 210 19.20 -22.49 -18.64
N GLY A 211 17.92 -22.33 -18.31
CA GLY A 211 16.85 -23.13 -18.89
C GLY A 211 16.71 -22.82 -20.38
N GLU A 212 15.88 -23.60 -21.07
CA GLU A 212 15.48 -23.29 -22.44
C GLU A 212 14.64 -22.00 -22.45
N VAL A 213 15.16 -20.96 -23.10
CA VAL A 213 14.49 -19.67 -23.24
C VAL A 213 13.84 -19.61 -24.61
N SER A 214 12.54 -19.34 -24.65
CA SER A 214 11.82 -19.05 -25.89
C SER A 214 11.23 -17.65 -25.84
N VAL A 215 11.25 -16.97 -26.98
CA VAL A 215 10.69 -15.62 -27.13
C VAL A 215 9.60 -15.69 -28.19
N ARG A 216 8.44 -15.12 -27.89
CA ARG A 216 7.30 -14.99 -28.80
C ARG A 216 6.92 -13.53 -28.89
N ALA A 217 6.58 -13.07 -30.09
CA ALA A 217 6.10 -11.72 -30.33
C ALA A 217 4.62 -11.78 -30.74
N TYR A 218 3.85 -10.81 -30.29
CA TYR A 218 2.42 -10.65 -30.58
C TYR A 218 2.17 -9.22 -31.07
N GLU A 219 1.06 -9.02 -31.79
CA GLU A 219 0.77 -7.72 -32.43
C GLU A 219 0.18 -6.70 -31.44
N SER A 220 -0.40 -7.16 -30.32
CA SER A 220 -1.03 -6.30 -29.32
C SER A 220 -0.87 -6.83 -27.89
N GLU A 221 -1.03 -5.92 -26.92
CA GLU A 221 -1.00 -6.24 -25.49
C GLU A 221 -2.12 -7.22 -25.08
N ASP A 222 -3.29 -7.10 -25.71
CA ASP A 222 -4.42 -8.02 -25.50
C ASP A 222 -4.10 -9.42 -26.01
N GLU A 223 -3.53 -9.54 -27.22
CA GLU A 223 -3.13 -10.82 -27.80
C GLU A 223 -2.01 -11.49 -26.98
N GLU A 224 -1.01 -10.73 -26.53
CA GLU A 224 0.04 -11.25 -25.66
C GLU A 224 -0.55 -11.86 -24.38
N THR A 225 -1.50 -11.15 -23.76
CA THR A 225 -2.14 -11.57 -22.51
C THR A 225 -3.01 -12.82 -22.72
N GLU A 226 -3.78 -12.86 -23.80
CA GLU A 226 -4.61 -14.02 -24.17
C GLU A 226 -3.75 -15.26 -24.40
N GLN A 227 -2.66 -15.13 -25.16
CA GLN A 227 -1.78 -16.25 -25.49
C GLN A 227 -0.98 -16.73 -24.26
N ALA A 228 -0.62 -15.82 -23.36
CA ALA A 228 -0.04 -16.18 -22.07
C ALA A 228 -1.02 -16.98 -21.19
N ALA A 229 -2.30 -16.59 -21.15
CA ALA A 229 -3.34 -17.30 -20.41
C ALA A 229 -3.60 -18.71 -20.97
N ARG A 230 -3.69 -18.83 -22.30
CA ARG A 230 -3.82 -20.13 -22.99
C ARG A 230 -2.63 -21.04 -22.75
N TRP A 231 -1.41 -20.49 -22.86
CA TRP A 231 -0.19 -21.23 -22.54
C TRP A 231 -0.17 -21.70 -21.08
N ALA A 232 -0.63 -20.85 -20.14
CA ALA A 232 -0.75 -21.24 -18.74
C ALA A 232 -1.64 -22.47 -18.59
N ARG A 233 -2.82 -22.47 -19.23
CA ARG A 233 -3.78 -23.56 -19.20
C ARG A 233 -3.21 -24.87 -19.77
N ASP A 234 -2.48 -24.80 -20.87
CA ASP A 234 -1.90 -25.98 -21.52
C ASP A 234 -0.78 -26.64 -20.68
N VAL A 235 0.00 -25.82 -19.97
CA VAL A 235 1.16 -26.30 -19.20
C VAL A 235 0.79 -26.66 -17.76
N LEU A 236 -0.26 -26.05 -17.21
CA LEU A 236 -0.62 -26.20 -15.81
C LEU A 236 -1.03 -27.64 -15.48
N LYS A 237 -0.28 -28.26 -14.57
CA LYS A 237 -0.58 -29.57 -13.98
C LYS A 237 -0.90 -29.42 -12.48
N PRO A 238 -1.63 -30.37 -11.87
CA PRO A 238 -1.86 -30.36 -10.42
C PRO A 238 -0.54 -30.26 -9.65
N GLY A 239 -0.41 -29.28 -8.75
CA GLY A 239 0.79 -29.04 -7.94
C GLY A 239 1.86 -28.17 -8.62
N MET A 240 1.73 -27.86 -9.91
CA MET A 240 2.63 -26.95 -10.61
C MET A 240 2.33 -25.49 -10.26
N ARG A 241 3.37 -24.67 -10.09
CA ARG A 241 3.26 -23.23 -9.88
C ARG A 241 3.87 -22.50 -11.06
N LEU A 242 3.07 -21.66 -11.70
CA LEU A 242 3.50 -20.75 -12.76
C LEU A 242 3.60 -19.34 -12.20
N GLY A 243 4.66 -18.63 -12.59
CA GLY A 243 4.85 -17.22 -12.27
C GLY A 243 4.86 -16.40 -13.55
N PHE A 244 4.02 -15.36 -13.61
CA PHE A 244 4.00 -14.38 -14.69
C PHE A 244 4.56 -13.06 -14.16
N ILE A 245 5.56 -12.51 -14.86
CA ILE A 245 6.16 -11.20 -14.54
C ILE A 245 5.70 -10.24 -15.63
N VAL A 246 4.88 -9.27 -15.24
CA VAL A 246 4.30 -8.29 -16.16
C VAL A 246 4.83 -6.91 -15.81
N PRO A 247 5.74 -6.34 -16.63
CA PRO A 247 6.19 -4.97 -16.46
C PRO A 247 5.02 -3.99 -16.64
N GLY A 248 4.82 -3.05 -15.71
CA GLY A 248 3.72 -2.09 -15.80
C GLY A 248 2.33 -2.73 -15.65
N LEU A 249 2.20 -3.63 -14.68
CA LEU A 249 0.97 -4.37 -14.39
C LEU A 249 -0.29 -3.49 -14.31
N GLU A 250 -0.18 -2.22 -13.91
CA GLU A 250 -1.32 -1.29 -13.87
C GLU A 250 -2.05 -1.16 -15.22
N ARG A 251 -1.32 -1.29 -16.34
CA ARG A 251 -1.88 -1.24 -17.70
C ARG A 251 -2.49 -2.58 -18.10
N TYR A 252 -1.82 -3.67 -17.76
CA TYR A 252 -2.20 -5.04 -18.14
C TYR A 252 -3.24 -5.66 -17.20
N ARG A 253 -3.50 -5.06 -16.02
CA ARG A 253 -4.25 -5.70 -14.94
C ARG A 253 -5.63 -6.21 -15.38
N ASP A 254 -6.39 -5.36 -16.04
CA ASP A 254 -7.76 -5.68 -16.43
C ASP A 254 -7.78 -6.74 -17.55
N ALA A 255 -6.83 -6.69 -18.48
CA ALA A 255 -6.64 -7.72 -19.49
C ALA A 255 -6.24 -9.06 -18.86
N VAL A 256 -5.24 -9.07 -17.96
CA VAL A 256 -4.79 -10.27 -17.25
C VAL A 256 -5.93 -10.89 -16.47
N LEU A 257 -6.68 -10.09 -15.70
CA LEU A 257 -7.83 -10.58 -14.93
C LEU A 257 -8.88 -11.22 -15.84
N ARG A 258 -9.22 -10.57 -16.95
CA ARG A 258 -10.23 -11.05 -17.89
C ARG A 258 -9.80 -12.34 -18.58
N GLU A 259 -8.62 -12.37 -19.18
CA GLU A 259 -8.16 -13.51 -19.98
C GLU A 259 -7.78 -14.71 -19.10
N PHE A 260 -7.07 -14.50 -17.99
CA PHE A 260 -6.70 -15.60 -17.08
C PHE A 260 -7.94 -16.18 -16.39
N SER A 261 -8.92 -15.35 -16.03
CA SER A 261 -10.19 -15.87 -15.47
C SER A 261 -10.94 -16.69 -16.51
N SER A 262 -11.03 -16.21 -17.75
CA SER A 262 -11.74 -16.90 -18.82
C SER A 262 -11.13 -18.27 -19.15
N GLU A 263 -9.79 -18.38 -19.15
CA GLU A 263 -9.09 -19.63 -19.48
C GLU A 263 -8.92 -20.57 -18.29
N LEU A 264 -8.55 -20.06 -17.10
CA LEU A 264 -8.19 -20.89 -15.94
C LEU A 264 -9.37 -21.17 -15.00
N SER A 265 -10.41 -20.32 -15.03
CA SER A 265 -11.61 -20.46 -14.22
C SER A 265 -12.88 -20.12 -15.00
N PRO A 266 -13.25 -20.88 -16.06
CA PRO A 266 -14.44 -20.55 -16.87
C PRO A 266 -15.73 -20.43 -16.05
N ALA A 267 -15.79 -21.14 -14.90
CA ALA A 267 -16.92 -21.06 -13.99
C ALA A 267 -17.05 -19.71 -13.27
N SER A 268 -15.99 -18.92 -13.12
CA SER A 268 -16.05 -17.60 -12.45
C SER A 268 -16.87 -16.57 -13.22
N VAL A 269 -17.15 -16.80 -14.50
CA VAL A 269 -18.03 -15.97 -15.34
C VAL A 269 -19.50 -16.13 -14.92
N LEU A 270 -19.86 -17.19 -14.19
CA LEU A 270 -21.23 -17.47 -13.77
C LEU A 270 -21.52 -16.80 -12.41
N PRO A 271 -22.54 -15.94 -12.29
CA PRO A 271 -22.85 -15.19 -11.05
C PRO A 271 -23.12 -16.05 -9.80
N TRP A 272 -23.46 -17.33 -9.98
CA TRP A 272 -23.83 -18.26 -8.91
C TRP A 272 -22.74 -19.28 -8.58
N ALA A 273 -21.68 -19.37 -9.39
CA ALA A 273 -20.55 -20.23 -9.10
C ALA A 273 -19.62 -19.46 -8.18
N GLY A 274 -19.48 -19.92 -6.94
CA GLY A 274 -18.61 -19.27 -5.96
C GLY A 274 -17.21 -19.04 -6.54
N GLU A 275 -16.65 -17.85 -6.29
CA GLU A 275 -15.32 -17.46 -6.71
C GLU A 275 -14.30 -18.47 -6.18
N ARG A 276 -13.72 -19.28 -7.08
CA ARG A 276 -12.45 -19.95 -6.81
C ARG A 276 -11.35 -19.09 -7.43
N GLU A 277 -10.57 -18.45 -6.57
CA GLU A 277 -9.34 -17.78 -7.02
C GLU A 277 -8.33 -18.86 -7.45
N VAL A 278 -8.18 -19.03 -8.77
CA VAL A 278 -7.23 -19.99 -9.37
C VAL A 278 -5.82 -19.38 -9.49
N PHE A 279 -5.72 -18.05 -9.47
CA PHE A 279 -4.47 -17.31 -9.56
C PHE A 279 -4.47 -16.10 -8.62
N ASN A 280 -3.28 -15.56 -8.34
CA ASN A 280 -3.07 -14.40 -7.45
C ASN A 280 -2.25 -13.34 -8.18
N ILE A 281 -2.70 -12.07 -8.11
CA ILE A 281 -1.99 -10.92 -8.63
C ILE A 281 -1.25 -10.20 -7.49
N SER A 282 0.05 -10.00 -7.66
CA SER A 282 0.94 -9.51 -6.60
C SER A 282 0.62 -8.10 -6.06
N LEU A 283 -0.04 -7.27 -6.87
CA LEU A 283 -0.55 -5.96 -6.46
C LEU A 283 -2.07 -6.05 -6.32
N GLY A 284 -2.55 -6.05 -5.07
CA GLY A 284 -3.97 -5.87 -4.77
C GLY A 284 -4.47 -4.54 -5.32
N THR A 285 -5.78 -4.41 -5.47
CA THR A 285 -6.36 -3.10 -5.78
C THR A 285 -6.03 -2.15 -4.62
N PRO A 286 -5.59 -0.90 -4.89
CA PRO A 286 -5.54 0.13 -3.87
C PRO A 286 -6.85 0.19 -3.08
N LEU A 287 -6.76 0.32 -1.76
CA LEU A 287 -7.93 0.22 -0.88
C LEU A 287 -8.98 1.28 -1.21
N ASP A 288 -8.59 2.46 -1.69
CA ASP A 288 -9.47 3.54 -2.15
C ASP A 288 -10.28 3.20 -3.42
N ARG A 289 -9.89 2.16 -4.15
CA ARG A 289 -10.62 1.66 -5.32
C ARG A 289 -11.58 0.52 -4.99
N GLU A 290 -11.45 -0.12 -3.83
CA GLU A 290 -12.43 -1.08 -3.35
C GLU A 290 -13.77 -0.37 -3.12
N LEU A 291 -14.86 -0.86 -3.70
CA LEU A 291 -16.13 -0.12 -3.76
C LEU A 291 -16.66 0.24 -2.37
N LEU A 292 -16.48 -0.66 -1.39
CA LEU A 292 -16.82 -0.44 0.01
C LEU A 292 -16.12 0.81 0.56
N VAL A 293 -14.81 0.91 0.38
CA VAL A 293 -14.00 2.02 0.92
C VAL A 293 -14.20 3.28 0.10
N ARG A 294 -14.25 3.16 -1.23
CA ARG A 294 -14.58 4.28 -2.13
C ARG A 294 -15.90 4.94 -1.75
N SER A 295 -16.92 4.16 -1.41
CA SER A 295 -18.21 4.72 -1.00
C SER A 295 -18.12 5.53 0.30
N ALA A 296 -17.27 5.12 1.25
CA ALA A 296 -17.00 5.90 2.45
C ALA A 296 -16.24 7.20 2.12
N LEU A 297 -15.22 7.12 1.28
CA LEU A 297 -14.43 8.28 0.86
C LEU A 297 -15.26 9.30 0.06
N ASP A 298 -16.08 8.83 -0.87
CA ASP A 298 -17.00 9.68 -1.65
C ASP A 298 -17.96 10.43 -0.69
N LEU A 299 -18.50 9.76 0.33
CA LEU A 299 -19.31 10.40 1.36
C LEU A 299 -18.51 11.43 2.17
N LEU A 300 -17.31 11.08 2.65
CA LEU A 300 -16.47 11.98 3.45
C LEU A 300 -15.95 13.19 2.66
N SER A 301 -15.84 13.07 1.34
CA SER A 301 -15.36 14.13 0.46
C SER A 301 -16.39 15.26 0.25
N ILE A 302 -17.67 15.00 0.52
CA ILE A 302 -18.73 16.01 0.38
C ILE A 302 -18.75 16.87 1.65
N GLY A 303 -18.39 18.15 1.48
CA GLY A 303 -18.41 19.16 2.52
C GLY A 303 -19.76 19.81 2.74
N GLU A 304 -19.78 20.89 3.53
CA GLU A 304 -20.99 21.72 3.74
C GLU A 304 -21.36 22.56 2.52
N LYS A 305 -20.35 22.94 1.71
CA LYS A 305 -20.56 23.68 0.46
C LYS A 305 -21.13 22.76 -0.62
N GLU A 306 -21.46 23.37 -1.76
CA GLU A 306 -21.89 22.63 -2.94
C GLU A 306 -20.85 21.59 -3.36
N ALA A 307 -21.33 20.37 -3.61
CA ALA A 307 -20.56 19.29 -4.22
C ALA A 307 -21.16 18.96 -5.59
N GLU A 308 -20.35 18.37 -6.46
CA GLU A 308 -20.79 17.93 -7.79
C GLU A 308 -21.97 16.98 -7.68
N LEU A 309 -22.98 17.21 -8.51
CA LEU A 309 -24.21 16.42 -8.47
C LEU A 309 -23.93 14.94 -8.71
N ASP A 310 -23.02 14.61 -9.63
CA ASP A 310 -22.62 13.24 -9.95
C ASP A 310 -22.05 12.49 -8.74
N LEU A 311 -21.30 13.17 -7.87
CA LEU A 311 -20.77 12.59 -6.64
C LEU A 311 -21.89 12.27 -5.65
N ILE A 312 -22.84 13.20 -5.46
CA ILE A 312 -24.00 13.00 -4.57
C ILE A 312 -24.87 11.84 -5.08
N CYS A 313 -25.20 11.85 -6.38
CA CYS A 313 -25.96 10.79 -7.03
C CYS A 313 -25.27 9.43 -6.92
N ARG A 314 -23.94 9.37 -7.03
CA ARG A 314 -23.16 8.15 -6.84
C ARG A 314 -23.28 7.61 -5.42
N VAL A 315 -23.17 8.46 -4.40
CA VAL A 315 -23.35 8.06 -2.98
C VAL A 315 -24.76 7.52 -2.75
N LEU A 316 -25.79 8.20 -3.26
CA LEU A 316 -27.20 7.78 -3.11
C LEU A 316 -27.51 6.43 -3.78
N ARG A 317 -26.82 6.12 -4.89
CA ARG A 317 -26.98 4.87 -5.64
C ARG A 317 -26.06 3.75 -5.16
N SER A 318 -25.11 4.04 -4.27
CA SER A 318 -24.18 3.05 -3.75
C SER A 318 -24.93 1.94 -3.03
N SER A 319 -24.60 0.68 -3.35
CA SER A 319 -25.12 -0.48 -2.62
C SER A 319 -24.75 -0.45 -1.13
N TYR A 320 -23.67 0.25 -0.78
CA TYR A 320 -23.14 0.38 0.58
C TYR A 320 -23.80 1.48 1.41
N PHE A 321 -24.65 2.31 0.79
CA PHE A 321 -25.42 3.32 1.49
C PHE A 321 -26.77 2.73 1.89
N ALA A 322 -27.23 2.95 3.12
CA ALA A 322 -28.54 2.51 3.60
C ALA A 322 -29.61 2.88 2.57
N ASP A 323 -30.31 1.86 2.05
CA ASP A 323 -31.25 1.93 0.91
C ASP A 323 -30.64 1.65 -0.48
N GLY A 324 -29.51 0.94 -0.59
CA GLY A 324 -28.92 0.49 -1.85
C GLY A 324 -29.94 -0.14 -2.82
N GLY A 325 -30.43 0.66 -3.77
CA GLY A 325 -31.47 0.25 -4.73
C GLY A 325 -32.93 0.43 -4.29
N SER A 326 -33.23 1.20 -3.23
CA SER A 326 -34.62 1.53 -2.90
C SER A 326 -35.25 2.44 -3.96
N SER A 327 -36.56 2.31 -4.14
CA SER A 327 -37.33 3.18 -5.04
C SER A 327 -37.26 4.66 -4.64
N GLU A 328 -36.97 4.96 -3.37
CA GLU A 328 -36.92 6.33 -2.85
C GLU A 328 -35.66 7.06 -3.32
N SER A 329 -34.49 6.41 -3.21
CA SER A 329 -33.21 6.95 -3.70
C SER A 329 -33.22 7.11 -5.22
N ALA A 330 -33.83 6.18 -5.95
CA ALA A 330 -33.94 6.27 -7.41
C ALA A 330 -34.84 7.43 -7.88
N ARG A 331 -35.97 7.69 -7.19
CA ARG A 331 -36.85 8.82 -7.49
C ARG A 331 -36.17 10.15 -7.20
N LEU A 332 -35.39 10.23 -6.12
CA LEU A 332 -34.64 11.43 -5.80
C LEU A 332 -33.48 11.67 -6.77
N ASP A 333 -32.74 10.63 -7.19
CA ASP A 333 -31.71 10.73 -8.24
C ASP A 333 -32.30 11.29 -9.54
N HIS A 334 -33.47 10.80 -9.93
CA HIS A 334 -34.17 11.31 -11.11
C HIS A 334 -34.58 12.78 -10.95
N ALA A 335 -35.21 13.13 -9.82
CA ALA A 335 -35.62 14.51 -9.54
C ALA A 335 -34.46 15.50 -9.47
N LEU A 336 -33.31 15.06 -8.95
CA LEU A 336 -32.10 15.87 -8.88
C LEU A 336 -31.51 16.17 -10.26
N LYS A 337 -31.56 15.19 -11.18
CA LYS A 337 -31.08 15.36 -12.56
C LYS A 337 -32.03 16.19 -13.41
N ASP A 338 -33.33 16.14 -13.13
CA ASP A 338 -34.35 16.95 -13.82
C ASP A 338 -34.23 18.45 -13.49
N ASP A 339 -33.67 18.80 -12.33
CA ASP A 339 -33.43 20.19 -11.88
C ASP A 339 -32.29 20.91 -12.66
N ASN A 340 -31.61 20.20 -13.57
CA ASN A 340 -30.54 20.70 -14.46
C ASN A 340 -29.40 21.47 -13.75
N ARG A 341 -29.07 21.06 -12.52
CA ARG A 341 -27.99 21.62 -11.70
C ARG A 341 -26.72 20.78 -11.81
N CYS A 342 -25.56 21.43 -11.78
CA CYS A 342 -24.26 20.73 -11.74
C CYS A 342 -23.75 20.47 -10.31
N ALA A 343 -24.28 21.19 -9.32
CA ALA A 343 -23.84 21.09 -7.93
C ALA A 343 -25.00 21.29 -6.95
N LEU A 344 -24.89 20.66 -5.78
CA LEU A 344 -25.89 20.65 -4.72
C LEU A 344 -25.21 20.60 -3.34
N SER A 345 -25.77 21.29 -2.36
CA SER A 345 -25.37 21.18 -0.96
C SER A 345 -26.16 20.11 -0.19
N ILE A 346 -25.62 19.64 0.94
CA ILE A 346 -26.31 18.69 1.81
C ILE A 346 -27.61 19.28 2.42
N GLU A 347 -27.66 20.59 2.61
CA GLU A 347 -28.86 21.28 3.10
C GLU A 347 -30.00 21.24 2.06
N GLU A 348 -29.67 21.42 0.79
CA GLU A 348 -30.63 21.28 -0.31
C GLU A 348 -31.04 19.82 -0.51
N LEU A 349 -30.11 18.87 -0.40
CA LEU A 349 -30.41 17.44 -0.42
C LEU A 349 -31.44 17.08 0.67
N LYS A 350 -31.28 17.61 1.89
CA LYS A 350 -32.25 17.45 2.98
C LYS A 350 -33.61 18.04 2.61
N SER A 351 -33.64 19.26 2.05
CA SER A 351 -34.89 19.92 1.63
C SER A 351 -35.64 19.09 0.57
N MET A 352 -34.92 18.58 -0.42
CA MET A 352 -35.49 17.75 -1.49
C MET A 352 -35.96 16.39 -0.96
N ALA A 353 -35.20 15.75 -0.08
CA ALA A 353 -35.63 14.50 0.56
C ALA A 353 -36.98 14.67 1.29
N GLY A 354 -37.18 15.80 1.98
CA GLY A 354 -38.47 16.13 2.61
C GLY A 354 -39.60 16.32 1.60
N ARG A 355 -39.36 17.04 0.49
CA ARG A 355 -40.35 17.25 -0.59
C ARG A 355 -40.80 15.95 -1.24
N TYR A 356 -39.87 15.01 -1.45
CA TYR A 356 -40.14 13.71 -2.07
C TYR A 356 -40.51 12.62 -1.06
N LYS A 357 -40.79 12.98 0.20
CA LYS A 357 -41.21 12.07 1.29
C LYS A 357 -40.21 10.95 1.61
N ALA A 358 -38.92 11.16 1.35
CA ALA A 358 -37.84 10.23 1.70
C ALA A 358 -37.39 10.46 3.15
N ALA A 359 -38.23 10.09 4.12
CA ALA A 359 -38.05 10.41 5.54
C ALA A 359 -36.78 9.79 6.17
N SER A 360 -36.34 8.62 5.67
CA SER A 360 -35.10 7.97 6.10
C SER A 360 -33.88 8.81 5.67
N LEU A 361 -33.84 9.24 4.41
CA LEU A 361 -32.78 10.05 3.85
C LEU A 361 -32.74 11.46 4.44
N GLU A 362 -33.89 12.09 4.67
CA GLU A 362 -33.97 13.40 5.31
C GLU A 362 -33.30 13.39 6.70
N LYS A 363 -33.57 12.35 7.51
CA LYS A 363 -32.93 12.17 8.83
C LYS A 363 -31.41 11.98 8.72
N ARG A 364 -30.96 11.21 7.72
CA ARG A 364 -29.53 10.98 7.49
C ARG A 364 -28.82 12.25 7.00
N ALA A 365 -29.43 13.01 6.09
CA ALA A 365 -28.92 14.29 5.63
C ALA A 365 -28.86 15.33 6.77
N ASP A 366 -29.84 15.33 7.68
CA ASP A 366 -29.79 16.16 8.89
C ASP A 366 -28.63 15.78 9.83
N ALA A 367 -28.41 14.49 10.06
CA ALA A 367 -27.28 14.01 10.87
C ALA A 367 -25.92 14.36 10.22
N TRP A 368 -25.85 14.27 8.89
CA TRP A 368 -24.67 14.65 8.10
C TRP A 368 -24.37 16.14 8.24
N LEU A 369 -25.38 17.00 8.05
CA LEU A 369 -25.25 18.45 8.16
C LEU A 369 -24.83 18.87 9.58
N LYS A 370 -25.40 18.24 10.62
CA LYS A 370 -25.02 18.48 12.02
C LYS A 370 -23.55 18.15 12.27
N TRP A 371 -23.07 17.04 11.72
CA TRP A 371 -21.67 16.66 11.84
C TRP A 371 -20.76 17.67 11.14
N LEU A 372 -21.06 18.06 9.90
CA LEU A 372 -20.27 19.04 9.13
C LEU A 372 -20.16 20.40 9.84
N ARG A 373 -21.23 20.86 10.47
CA ARG A 373 -21.24 22.11 11.24
C ARG A 373 -20.49 21.99 12.58
N GLY A 374 -20.49 20.80 13.18
CA GLY A 374 -19.80 20.52 14.45
C GLY A 374 -18.30 20.21 14.31
N SER A 375 -17.84 19.75 13.14
CA SER A 375 -16.47 19.28 12.90
C SER A 375 -15.47 20.39 12.54
N ARG A 376 -15.81 21.66 12.75
CA ARG A 376 -14.97 22.83 12.38
C ARG A 376 -13.75 23.05 13.29
N GLN A 377 -13.44 22.15 14.23
CA GLN A 377 -12.32 22.31 15.16
C GLN A 377 -11.11 21.45 14.74
N LYS A 378 -9.91 21.91 15.11
CA LYS A 378 -8.69 21.11 14.97
C LYS A 378 -8.75 19.96 15.98
N ASP A 379 -8.60 18.74 15.49
CA ASP A 379 -8.57 17.53 16.31
C ASP A 379 -7.35 16.68 15.95
N LEU A 380 -6.97 15.79 16.85
CA LEU A 380 -5.92 14.78 16.62
C LEU A 380 -6.39 13.78 15.56
N PRO A 381 -5.47 13.10 14.84
CA PRO A 381 -5.83 12.08 13.86
C PRO A 381 -6.74 10.98 14.44
N SER A 382 -6.53 10.59 15.70
CA SER A 382 -7.38 9.63 16.41
C SER A 382 -8.78 10.16 16.72
N GLY A 383 -8.92 11.46 16.96
CA GLY A 383 -10.21 12.14 17.12
C GLY A 383 -10.98 12.18 15.80
N TRP A 384 -10.30 12.56 14.71
CA TRP A 384 -10.85 12.51 13.35
C TRP A 384 -11.29 11.10 12.94
N ALA A 385 -10.48 10.08 13.21
CA ALA A 385 -10.84 8.70 12.91
C ALA A 385 -12.14 8.27 13.62
N ARG A 386 -12.32 8.64 14.90
CA ARG A 386 -13.58 8.39 15.63
C ARG A 386 -14.74 9.17 15.03
N SER A 387 -14.50 10.43 14.71
CA SER A 387 -15.50 11.33 14.14
C SER A 387 -16.02 10.84 12.77
N PHE A 388 -15.12 10.40 11.88
CA PHE A 388 -15.49 9.82 10.58
C PHE A 388 -16.27 8.52 10.73
N THR A 389 -15.84 7.62 11.62
CA THR A 389 -16.57 6.38 11.91
C THR A 389 -17.98 6.66 12.44
N GLU A 390 -18.13 7.67 13.30
CA GLU A 390 -19.45 8.07 13.80
C GLU A 390 -20.34 8.65 12.69
N LEU A 391 -19.79 9.48 11.80
CA LEU A 391 -20.50 10.02 10.65
C LEU A 391 -20.98 8.90 9.72
N LEU A 392 -20.09 7.98 9.33
CA LEU A 392 -20.42 6.86 8.44
C LEU A 392 -21.56 6.01 9.02
N ARG A 393 -21.50 5.74 10.33
CA ARG A 393 -22.58 5.03 11.03
C ARG A 393 -23.92 5.80 11.01
N LYS A 394 -23.89 7.10 11.27
CA LYS A 394 -25.10 7.95 11.31
C LYS A 394 -25.73 8.16 9.93
N THR A 395 -24.91 8.19 8.89
CA THR A 395 -25.33 8.32 7.49
C THR A 395 -25.75 6.98 6.88
N GLY A 396 -25.63 5.87 7.61
CA GLY A 396 -26.13 4.57 7.20
C GLY A 396 -25.18 3.78 6.28
N TRP A 397 -23.89 4.13 6.25
CA TRP A 397 -22.89 3.33 5.56
C TRP A 397 -22.84 1.91 6.15
N LEU A 398 -22.91 0.90 5.28
CA LEU A 398 -22.97 -0.54 5.60
C LEU A 398 -24.18 -0.99 6.44
N SER A 399 -25.20 -0.15 6.57
CA SER A 399 -26.39 -0.52 7.33
C SER A 399 -27.22 -1.58 6.60
N GLY A 400 -27.39 -2.76 7.23
CA GLY A 400 -28.25 -3.83 6.71
C GLY A 400 -27.63 -4.72 5.63
N ILE A 401 -26.31 -4.61 5.41
CA ILE A 401 -25.59 -5.38 4.37
C ILE A 401 -24.82 -6.54 4.99
N LYS A 402 -24.87 -7.70 4.33
CA LYS A 402 -23.96 -8.82 4.62
C LYS A 402 -22.73 -8.68 3.75
N LEU A 403 -21.58 -8.44 4.36
CA LEU A 403 -20.31 -8.36 3.66
C LEU A 403 -19.88 -9.74 3.17
N SER A 404 -19.37 -9.79 1.94
CA SER A 404 -18.59 -10.92 1.41
C SER A 404 -17.23 -11.03 2.13
N SER A 405 -16.53 -12.15 1.91
CA SER A 405 -15.21 -12.38 2.53
C SER A 405 -14.18 -11.31 2.14
N THR A 406 -14.19 -10.86 0.88
CA THR A 406 -13.30 -9.81 0.36
C THR A 406 -13.67 -8.45 0.95
N GLU A 407 -14.96 -8.11 1.00
CA GLU A 407 -15.43 -6.87 1.62
C GLU A 407 -15.15 -6.81 3.12
N PHE A 408 -15.22 -7.95 3.84
CA PHE A 408 -14.85 -8.01 5.25
C PHE A 408 -13.35 -7.75 5.45
N GLN A 409 -12.49 -8.26 4.57
CA GLN A 409 -11.06 -7.96 4.60
C GLN A 409 -10.81 -6.47 4.31
N ALA A 410 -11.48 -5.89 3.31
CA ALA A 410 -11.37 -4.47 2.98
C ALA A 410 -11.89 -3.55 4.10
N HIS A 411 -12.94 -3.94 4.81
CA HIS A 411 -13.46 -3.18 5.96
C HIS A 411 -12.53 -3.25 7.19
N LYS A 412 -11.75 -4.33 7.34
CA LYS A 412 -10.81 -4.51 8.45
C LYS A 412 -9.47 -3.83 8.21
N ALA A 413 -9.04 -3.76 6.94
CA ALA A 413 -7.84 -3.06 6.51
C ALA A 413 -7.98 -1.54 6.73
#